data_AF-A0A1J5AP87-F1
#
_entry.id   AF-A0A1J5AP87-F1
#
_cell.length_a   1.000
_cell.length_b   1.000
_cell.length_c   1.000
_cell.angle_alpha   90.00
_cell.angle_beta   90.00
_cell.angle_gamma   90.00
#
_symmetry.space_group_name_H-M   'P 1'
#
loop_
_entity.id
_entity.type
_entity.pdbx_description
1 polymer ?
#
loop_
_entity_poly.entity_id
_entity_poly.type
_entity_poly.pdbx_seq_one_letter_code
_entity_poly.pdbx_strand_id
1 'polypeptide(L)'
;MIPFYTYFPDLAARETRTVTLQGRDDIPDGEYGLVEFYCDEPDCDCRRVIFRVVSAPPHRRTWATINYGWETPEFYARWMRDAEMAAKLQGATLEPFGPQSKYSSAFLELVQWVLQDKAYVRRLQTHYRLFKEAVAARQAARRNRPQGRRQSPKRRSSKGRKL
;
A
#
# COMPACT_ATOMS: atom_id res chain seq x y z
N MET A 1 -1.53 0.15 6.20
CA MET A 1 -1.07 0.10 4.78
C MET A 1 -2.13 -0.63 3.98
N ILE A 2 -2.71 0.01 2.96
CA ILE A 2 -3.72 -0.61 2.09
C ILE A 2 -3.37 -0.34 0.61
N PRO A 3 -3.91 -1.13 -0.33
CA PRO A 3 -3.55 -1.01 -1.74
C PRO A 3 -4.02 0.33 -2.35
N PHE A 4 -3.22 0.92 -3.24
CA PHE A 4 -3.54 2.16 -3.95
C PHE A 4 -4.86 2.07 -4.74
N TYR A 5 -5.12 0.92 -5.37
CA TYR A 5 -6.35 0.66 -6.11
C TYR A 5 -7.63 0.72 -5.25
N THR A 6 -7.52 0.73 -3.91
CA THR A 6 -8.67 0.89 -3.01
C THR A 6 -9.36 2.24 -3.20
N TYR A 7 -8.59 3.29 -3.53
CA TYR A 7 -9.13 4.63 -3.81
C TYR A 7 -9.11 4.97 -5.29
N PHE A 8 -8.16 4.42 -6.06
CA PHE A 8 -7.95 4.76 -7.46
C PHE A 8 -7.86 3.51 -8.36
N PRO A 9 -8.94 2.72 -8.50
CA PRO A 9 -8.90 1.45 -9.23
C PRO A 9 -8.52 1.62 -10.71
N ASP A 10 -9.12 2.59 -11.41
CA ASP A 10 -8.86 2.81 -12.85
C ASP A 10 -7.44 3.32 -13.11
N LEU A 11 -6.95 4.21 -12.25
CA LEU A 11 -5.60 4.73 -12.35
C LEU A 11 -4.58 3.62 -12.06
N ALA A 12 -4.80 2.85 -11.00
CA ALA A 12 -3.97 1.69 -10.68
C ALA A 12 -3.95 0.68 -11.83
N ALA A 13 -5.09 0.39 -12.47
CA ALA A 13 -5.16 -0.53 -13.60
C ALA A 13 -4.33 -0.06 -14.81
N ARG A 14 -4.24 1.26 -15.04
CA ARG A 14 -3.47 1.85 -16.14
C ARG A 14 -1.99 2.02 -15.82
N GLU A 15 -1.65 2.30 -14.57
CA GLU A 15 -0.30 2.81 -14.21
C GLU A 15 0.52 1.87 -13.33
N THR A 16 -0.06 0.74 -12.87
CA THR A 16 0.71 -0.32 -12.19
C THR A 16 1.85 -0.75 -13.09
N ARG A 17 3.08 -0.64 -12.59
CA ARG A 17 4.25 -1.11 -13.33
C ARG A 17 4.20 -2.63 -13.43
N THR A 18 4.29 -3.13 -14.64
CA THR A 18 4.52 -4.56 -14.93
C THR A 18 5.95 -4.77 -15.44
N VAL A 19 6.48 -5.96 -15.18
CA VAL A 19 7.75 -6.43 -15.71
C VAL A 19 7.53 -7.83 -16.28
N THR A 20 7.91 -8.02 -17.55
CA THR A 20 7.90 -9.32 -18.21
C THR A 20 9.31 -9.88 -18.18
N LEU A 21 9.47 -11.10 -17.66
CA LEU A 21 10.74 -11.79 -17.53
C LEU A 21 10.72 -13.07 -18.37
N GLN A 22 11.84 -13.32 -19.05
CA GLN A 22 12.07 -14.52 -19.85
C GLN A 22 13.55 -14.90 -19.81
N GLY A 23 13.84 -16.20 -19.64
CA GLY A 23 15.20 -16.76 -19.74
C GLY A 23 16.11 -16.38 -18.58
N ARG A 24 15.55 -16.12 -17.38
CA ARG A 24 16.33 -15.87 -16.16
C ARG A 24 16.45 -17.14 -15.32
N ASP A 25 17.63 -17.35 -14.74
CA ASP A 25 17.87 -18.51 -13.87
C ASP A 25 17.42 -18.29 -12.42
N ASP A 26 17.24 -17.04 -12.01
CA ASP A 26 17.00 -16.62 -10.63
C ASP A 26 15.54 -16.21 -10.35
N ILE A 27 14.74 -15.99 -11.39
CA ILE A 27 13.31 -15.68 -11.30
C ILE A 27 12.59 -16.46 -12.41
N PRO A 28 11.48 -17.16 -12.12
CA PRO A 28 10.72 -17.83 -13.16
C PRO A 28 10.25 -16.88 -14.27
N ASP A 29 10.10 -17.42 -15.47
CA ASP A 29 9.49 -16.68 -16.57
C ASP A 29 8.04 -16.28 -16.23
N GLY A 30 7.65 -15.08 -16.66
CA GLY A 30 6.30 -14.59 -16.45
C GLY A 30 6.17 -13.07 -16.43
N GLU A 31 4.94 -12.61 -16.23
CA GLU A 31 4.61 -11.21 -16.01
C GLU A 31 4.34 -10.94 -14.54
N TYR A 32 4.97 -9.89 -14.02
CA TYR A 32 4.93 -9.50 -12.62
C TYR A 32 4.49 -8.05 -12.47
N GLY A 33 3.42 -7.82 -11.69
CA GLY A 33 2.95 -6.49 -11.33
C GLY A 33 3.53 -6.01 -10.00
N LEU A 34 3.87 -4.73 -9.92
CA LEU A 34 4.29 -4.05 -8.70
C LEU A 34 3.09 -3.35 -8.06
N VAL A 35 2.32 -4.07 -7.24
CA VAL A 35 1.14 -3.51 -6.59
C VAL A 35 1.56 -2.59 -5.44
N GLU A 36 1.14 -1.34 -5.53
CA GLU A 36 1.46 -0.29 -4.57
C GLU A 36 0.56 -0.33 -3.32
N PHE A 37 1.17 -0.25 -2.14
CA PHE A 37 0.50 -0.10 -0.85
C PHE A 37 1.02 1.16 -0.14
N TYR A 38 0.08 1.95 0.39
CA TYR A 38 0.36 3.21 1.07
C TYR A 38 -0.25 3.27 2.46
N CYS A 39 0.28 4.16 3.31
CA CYS A 39 -0.18 4.34 4.68
C CYS A 39 -1.51 5.08 4.72
N ASP A 40 -2.51 4.46 5.33
CA ASP A 40 -3.87 4.99 5.49
C ASP A 40 -4.10 5.69 6.83
N GLU A 41 -3.07 5.84 7.65
CA GLU A 41 -3.12 6.71 8.83
C GLU A 41 -3.10 8.18 8.37
N PRO A 42 -4.11 8.99 8.69
CA PRO A 42 -4.26 10.34 8.16
C PRO A 42 -3.06 11.24 8.45
N ASP A 43 -2.55 11.21 9.68
CA ASP A 43 -1.49 12.11 10.16
C ASP A 43 -0.07 11.58 9.89
N CYS A 44 0.06 10.44 9.20
CA CYS A 44 1.34 9.80 8.92
C CYS A 44 1.91 10.23 7.55
N ASP A 45 3.02 10.96 7.53
CA ASP A 45 3.75 11.35 6.30
C ASP A 45 4.98 10.44 6.07
N CYS A 46 4.77 9.13 6.04
CA CYS A 46 5.88 8.16 5.94
C CYS A 46 6.64 8.16 4.61
N ARG A 47 6.15 8.86 3.57
CA ARG A 47 6.80 9.02 2.24
C ARG A 47 7.50 7.76 1.73
N ARG A 48 6.76 6.65 1.74
CA ARG A 48 7.22 5.35 1.27
C ARG A 48 6.09 4.59 0.61
N VAL A 49 6.44 3.65 -0.23
CA VAL A 49 5.53 2.65 -0.81
C VAL A 49 5.98 1.26 -0.38
N ILE A 50 5.02 0.37 -0.13
CA ILE A 50 5.29 -1.07 -0.09
C ILE A 50 4.82 -1.66 -1.43
N PHE A 51 5.72 -2.29 -2.16
CA PHE A 51 5.37 -3.10 -3.31
C PHE A 51 5.07 -4.52 -2.88
N ARG A 52 3.96 -5.06 -3.37
CA ARG A 52 3.82 -6.51 -3.52
C ARG A 52 4.08 -6.88 -4.97
N VAL A 53 5.12 -7.68 -5.19
CA VAL A 53 5.39 -8.26 -6.50
C VAL A 53 4.45 -9.45 -6.67
N VAL A 54 3.56 -9.39 -7.66
CA VAL A 54 2.55 -10.41 -7.89
C VAL A 54 2.61 -10.93 -9.31
N SER A 55 2.38 -12.23 -9.52
CA SER A 55 2.20 -12.77 -10.87
C SER A 55 0.86 -12.33 -11.47
N ALA A 56 0.85 -12.18 -12.78
CA ALA A 56 -0.36 -11.90 -13.55
C ALA A 56 -1.48 -12.94 -13.31
N PRO A 57 -2.76 -12.59 -13.53
CA PRO A 57 -3.87 -13.54 -13.46
C PRO A 57 -3.67 -14.77 -14.37
N PRO A 58 -4.25 -15.93 -14.03
CA PRO A 58 -5.14 -16.19 -12.89
C PRO A 58 -4.41 -16.50 -11.58
N HIS A 59 -3.12 -16.82 -11.63
CA HIS A 59 -2.36 -17.25 -10.45
C HIS A 59 -1.78 -16.05 -9.69
N ARG A 60 -2.65 -15.29 -9.00
CA ARG A 60 -2.23 -14.14 -8.17
C ARG A 60 -1.49 -14.61 -6.90
N ARG A 61 -0.19 -14.84 -7.03
CA ARG A 61 0.72 -15.14 -5.93
C ARG A 61 1.58 -13.93 -5.62
N THR A 62 1.83 -13.65 -4.34
CA THR A 62 2.86 -12.68 -3.93
C THR A 62 4.23 -13.37 -3.91
N TRP A 63 5.20 -12.79 -4.60
CA TRP A 63 6.56 -13.31 -4.76
C TRP A 63 7.57 -12.63 -3.85
N ALA A 64 7.38 -11.33 -3.62
CA ALA A 64 8.19 -10.54 -2.71
C ALA A 64 7.35 -9.37 -2.18
N THR A 65 7.68 -8.92 -0.98
CA THR A 65 7.17 -7.66 -0.42
C THR A 65 8.34 -6.74 -0.15
N ILE A 66 8.35 -5.57 -0.78
CA ILE A 66 9.50 -4.67 -0.81
C ILE A 66 9.06 -3.30 -0.32
N ASN A 67 9.73 -2.78 0.69
CA ASN A 67 9.61 -1.39 1.11
C ASN A 67 10.46 -0.51 0.17
N TYR A 68 9.97 0.67 -0.19
CA TYR A 68 10.75 1.71 -0.86
C TYR A 68 10.44 3.08 -0.27
N GLY A 69 11.43 3.67 0.41
CA GLY A 69 11.42 5.06 0.85
C GLY A 69 12.31 5.95 -0.04
N TRP A 70 11.79 7.09 -0.47
CA TRP A 70 12.50 8.02 -1.37
C TRP A 70 13.10 9.23 -0.67
N GLU A 71 12.87 9.40 0.63
CA GLU A 71 13.46 10.49 1.40
C GLU A 71 14.86 10.14 1.92
N THR A 72 15.51 11.14 2.53
CA THR A 72 16.85 10.98 3.10
C THR A 72 16.81 10.22 4.44
N PRO A 73 17.93 9.64 4.90
CA PRO A 73 18.00 9.02 6.22
C PRO A 73 17.63 10.00 7.35
N GLU A 74 17.98 11.29 7.21
CA GLU A 74 17.67 12.34 8.20
C GLU A 74 16.17 12.61 8.28
N PHE A 75 15.45 12.51 7.16
CA PHE A 75 13.99 12.55 7.18
C PHE A 75 13.45 11.38 7.99
N TYR A 76 13.87 10.15 7.68
CA TYR A 76 13.35 8.96 8.36
C TYR A 76 13.75 8.89 9.83
N ALA A 77 14.94 9.36 10.21
CA ALA A 77 15.38 9.42 11.59
C ALA A 77 14.51 10.38 12.41
N ARG A 78 14.15 11.55 11.84
CA ARG A 78 13.21 12.48 12.47
C ARG A 78 11.79 11.93 12.55
N TRP A 79 11.33 11.27 11.48
CA TRP A 79 9.98 10.71 11.41
C TRP A 79 9.77 9.54 12.37
N MET A 80 10.68 8.57 12.41
CA MET A 80 10.56 7.39 13.28
C MET A 80 11.03 7.62 14.72
N ARG A 81 11.88 8.63 14.96
CA ARG A 81 12.59 8.80 16.24
C ARG A 81 13.44 7.58 16.61
N ASP A 82 13.90 6.84 15.60
CA ASP A 82 14.77 5.68 15.69
C ASP A 82 15.74 5.71 14.50
N ALA A 83 17.01 6.00 14.76
CA ALA A 83 18.03 6.18 13.73
C ALA A 83 18.47 4.85 13.08
N GLU A 84 18.48 3.74 13.84
CA GLU A 84 18.90 2.44 13.31
C GLU A 84 17.89 1.91 12.31
N MET A 85 16.61 2.02 12.66
CA MET A 85 15.52 1.61 11.76
C MET A 85 15.40 2.57 10.57
N ALA A 86 15.72 3.86 10.75
CA ALA A 86 15.61 4.86 9.68
C ALA A 86 16.51 4.56 8.49
N ALA A 87 17.73 4.07 8.73
CA ALA A 87 18.65 3.67 7.67
C ALA A 87 18.07 2.56 6.77
N LYS A 88 17.16 1.72 7.28
CA LYS A 88 16.53 0.61 6.56
C LYS A 88 15.32 1.04 5.72
N LEU A 89 14.86 2.28 5.88
CA LEU A 89 13.71 2.82 5.14
C LEU A 89 14.08 3.52 3.84
N GLN A 90 15.27 4.12 3.75
CA GLN A 90 15.73 4.74 2.52
C GLN A 90 16.08 3.65 1.49
N GLY A 91 15.65 3.87 0.25
CA GLY A 91 15.88 2.92 -0.83
C GLY A 91 14.96 1.71 -0.73
N ALA A 92 15.21 0.73 -1.61
CA ALA A 92 14.40 -0.47 -1.64
C ALA A 92 15.03 -1.56 -0.75
N THR A 93 14.21 -2.12 0.14
CA THR A 93 14.57 -3.19 1.09
C THR A 93 13.45 -4.22 1.16
N LEU A 94 13.77 -5.47 1.54
CA LEU A 94 12.72 -6.45 1.83
C LEU A 94 11.92 -5.99 3.05
N GLU A 95 10.60 -5.95 2.92
CA GLU A 95 9.70 -5.65 4.03
C GLU A 95 9.73 -6.82 5.03
N PRO A 96 10.20 -6.64 6.27
CA PRO A 96 10.46 -7.75 7.20
C PRO A 96 9.23 -8.60 7.54
N PHE A 97 8.06 -7.97 7.58
CA PHE A 97 6.80 -8.64 7.95
C PHE A 97 5.93 -9.00 6.74
N GLY A 98 6.44 -8.77 5.52
CA GLY A 98 5.72 -9.07 4.30
C GLY A 98 5.91 -10.52 3.84
N PRO A 99 4.95 -11.11 3.08
CA PRO A 99 5.16 -12.39 2.42
C PRO A 99 6.38 -12.35 1.49
N GLN A 100 7.24 -13.35 1.62
CA GLN A 100 8.45 -13.54 0.80
C GLN A 100 8.45 -14.95 0.19
N SER A 101 9.00 -15.09 -1.02
CA SER A 101 9.33 -16.37 -1.63
C SER A 101 10.85 -16.60 -1.63
N LYS A 102 11.28 -17.79 -2.09
CA LYS A 102 12.72 -18.07 -2.31
C LYS A 102 13.39 -17.13 -3.34
N TYR A 103 12.61 -16.40 -4.14
CA TYR A 103 13.08 -15.49 -5.19
C TYR A 103 13.13 -14.02 -4.73
N SER A 104 12.85 -13.74 -3.45
CA SER A 104 12.63 -12.37 -2.98
C SER A 104 13.85 -11.46 -3.15
N SER A 105 15.06 -11.99 -2.97
CA SER A 105 16.30 -11.23 -3.20
C SER A 105 16.45 -10.82 -4.66
N ALA A 106 16.20 -11.73 -5.60
CA ALA A 106 16.25 -11.42 -7.04
C ALA A 106 15.18 -10.39 -7.44
N PHE A 107 13.97 -10.49 -6.88
CA PHE A 107 12.94 -9.47 -7.08
C PHE A 107 13.30 -8.12 -6.45
N LEU A 108 14.02 -8.10 -5.33
CA LEU A 108 14.53 -6.86 -4.74
C LEU A 108 15.49 -6.17 -5.70
N GLU A 109 16.46 -6.90 -6.26
CA GLU A 109 17.42 -6.37 -7.23
C GLU A 109 16.71 -5.84 -8.49
N LEU A 110 15.71 -6.57 -8.98
CA LEU A 110 14.88 -6.12 -10.10
C LEU A 110 14.15 -4.81 -9.77
N VAL A 111 13.54 -4.71 -8.59
CA VAL A 111 12.86 -3.48 -8.17
C VAL A 111 13.83 -2.32 -7.99
N GLN A 112 15.02 -2.56 -7.43
CA GLN A 112 16.08 -1.56 -7.35
C GLN A 112 16.49 -1.04 -8.73
N TRP A 113 16.59 -1.91 -9.73
CA TRP A 113 16.84 -1.52 -11.12
C TRP A 113 15.68 -0.69 -11.70
N VAL A 114 14.42 -1.14 -11.53
CA VAL A 114 13.24 -0.40 -11.99
C VAL A 114 13.16 1.01 -11.38
N LEU A 115 13.59 1.17 -10.12
CA LEU A 115 13.60 2.44 -9.39
C LEU A 115 14.70 3.42 -9.84
N GLN A 116 15.60 3.01 -10.74
CA GLN A 116 16.53 3.94 -11.40
C GLN A 116 15.79 4.90 -12.34
N ASP A 117 14.62 4.49 -12.86
CA ASP A 117 13.74 5.35 -13.66
C ASP A 117 13.13 6.46 -12.79
N LYS A 118 13.67 7.68 -12.96
CA LYS A 118 13.21 8.86 -12.21
C LYS A 118 11.78 9.26 -12.56
N ALA A 119 11.28 8.97 -13.76
CA ALA A 119 9.89 9.23 -14.10
C ALA A 119 8.95 8.27 -13.33
N TYR A 120 9.36 7.02 -13.15
CA TYR A 120 8.63 6.08 -12.30
C TYR A 120 8.61 6.53 -10.84
N VAL A 121 9.76 6.95 -10.28
CA VAL A 121 9.82 7.45 -8.91
C VAL A 121 8.90 8.67 -8.70
N ARG A 122 8.89 9.63 -9.64
CA ARG A 122 7.97 10.79 -9.58
C ARG A 122 6.49 10.37 -9.64
N ARG A 123 6.17 9.31 -10.38
CA ARG A 123 4.82 8.74 -10.42
C ARG A 123 4.41 8.18 -9.07
N LEU A 124 5.29 7.40 -8.42
CA LEU A 124 5.05 6.87 -7.06
C LEU A 124 4.81 7.97 -6.03
N GLN A 125 5.57 9.07 -6.11
CA GLN A 125 5.37 10.23 -5.24
C GLN A 125 4.04 10.94 -5.52
N THR A 126 3.60 10.96 -6.78
CA THR A 126 2.29 11.52 -7.16
C THR A 126 1.15 10.64 -6.66
N HIS A 127 1.23 9.32 -6.83
CA HIS A 127 0.28 8.36 -6.27
C HIS A 127 0.19 8.47 -4.75
N TYR A 128 1.34 8.60 -4.07
CA TYR A 128 1.38 8.82 -2.63
C TYR A 128 0.56 10.05 -2.21
N ARG A 129 0.77 11.21 -2.86
CA ARG A 129 0.03 12.44 -2.55
C ARG A 129 -1.47 12.28 -2.79
N LEU A 130 -1.86 11.76 -3.96
CA LEU A 130 -3.28 11.47 -4.28
C LEU A 130 -3.92 10.56 -3.24
N PHE A 131 -3.20 9.53 -2.81
CA PHE A 131 -3.65 8.62 -1.78
C PHE A 131 -3.83 9.30 -0.42
N LYS A 132 -2.88 10.14 0.00
CA LYS A 132 -2.97 10.90 1.26
C LYS A 132 -4.13 11.90 1.26
N GLU A 133 -4.38 12.57 0.14
CA GLU A 133 -5.54 13.44 -0.05
C GLU A 133 -6.86 12.66 0.09
N ALA A 134 -6.96 11.48 -0.55
CA ALA A 134 -8.14 10.62 -0.44
C ALA A 134 -8.39 10.13 0.99
N VAL A 135 -7.32 9.75 1.71
CA VAL A 135 -7.39 9.35 3.14
C VAL A 135 -7.92 10.50 4.00
N ALA A 136 -7.39 11.72 3.82
CA ALA A 136 -7.82 12.90 4.57
C ALA A 136 -9.29 13.26 4.27
N ALA A 137 -9.69 13.27 2.99
CA ALA A 137 -11.07 13.52 2.58
C ALA A 137 -12.05 12.50 3.20
N ARG A 138 -11.69 11.20 3.19
CA ARG A 138 -12.50 10.15 3.83
C ARG A 138 -12.62 10.36 5.34
N GLN A 139 -11.54 10.76 6.02
CA GLN A 139 -11.57 11.05 7.45
C GLN A 139 -12.47 12.25 7.77
N ALA A 140 -12.37 13.33 7.00
CA ALA A 140 -13.23 14.51 7.14
C ALA A 140 -14.72 14.17 6.93
N ALA A 141 -15.04 13.41 5.88
CA ALA A 141 -16.40 12.94 5.61
C ALA A 141 -16.97 12.08 6.76
N ARG A 142 -16.12 11.26 7.39
CA ARG A 142 -16.50 10.46 8.57
C ARG A 142 -16.78 11.32 9.80
N ARG A 143 -15.96 12.35 10.06
CA ARG A 143 -16.15 13.29 11.18
C ARG A 143 -17.42 14.12 11.03
N ASN A 144 -17.75 14.51 9.79
CA ASN A 144 -18.91 15.33 9.48
C ASN A 144 -20.20 14.53 9.29
N ARG A 145 -20.16 13.20 9.42
CA ARG A 145 -21.36 12.38 9.27
C ARG A 145 -22.26 12.61 10.50
N PRO A 146 -23.50 13.12 10.33
CA PRO A 146 -24.39 13.35 11.46
C PRO A 146 -24.58 12.04 12.21
N GLN A 147 -24.42 12.07 13.55
CA GLN A 147 -24.77 10.94 14.40
C GLN A 147 -26.25 10.64 14.17
N GLY A 148 -26.53 9.63 13.35
CA GLY A 148 -27.88 9.17 13.14
C GLY A 148 -28.50 8.87 14.50
N ARG A 149 -29.62 9.55 14.81
CA ARG A 149 -30.49 9.20 15.94
C ARG A 149 -30.62 7.68 15.96
N ARG A 150 -30.07 7.02 16.98
CA ARG A 150 -30.45 5.66 17.32
C ARG A 150 -31.96 5.70 17.53
N GLN A 151 -32.74 5.24 16.54
CA GLN A 151 -34.14 4.94 16.78
C GLN A 151 -34.13 3.70 17.67
N SER A 152 -34.25 3.92 18.98
CA SER A 152 -34.52 2.85 19.94
C SER A 152 -35.74 2.06 19.45
N PRO A 153 -35.70 0.73 19.43
CA PRO A 153 -36.87 -0.06 19.07
C PRO A 153 -37.99 0.29 20.06
N LYS A 154 -39.14 0.76 19.56
CA LYS A 154 -40.34 0.94 20.38
C LYS A 154 -40.69 -0.41 20.99
N ARG A 155 -40.50 -0.57 22.31
CA ARG A 155 -41.06 -1.68 23.08
C ARG A 155 -42.57 -1.71 22.84
N ARG A 156 -43.07 -2.74 22.14
CA ARG A 156 -44.51 -3.05 22.10
C ARG A 156 -44.92 -3.43 23.53
N SER A 157 -45.68 -2.56 24.20
CA SER A 157 -46.37 -2.93 25.43
C SER A 157 -47.56 -3.83 25.07
N SER A 158 -47.46 -5.12 25.36
CA SER A 158 -48.62 -6.01 25.43
C SER A 158 -49.43 -5.64 26.67
N LYS A 159 -50.41 -4.73 26.52
CA LYS A 159 -51.55 -4.67 27.44
C LYS A 159 -52.38 -5.94 27.23
N GLY A 160 -52.74 -6.58 28.34
CA GLY A 160 -53.26 -7.93 28.36
C GLY A 160 -54.66 -8.10 27.77
N ARG A 161 -55.02 -9.37 27.63
CA ARG A 161 -56.42 -9.82 27.69
C ARG A 161 -56.47 -11.01 28.63
N LYS A 162 -57.17 -10.81 29.74
CA LYS A 162 -57.78 -11.86 30.55
C LYS A 162 -58.68 -12.70 29.65
N LEU A 163 -58.68 -14.01 29.87
CA LEU A 163 -59.85 -14.84 30.17
C LEU A 163 -59.35 -16.05 30.95
#